data_AF-A0A257ANJ5-F1
#
_entry.id   AF-A0A257ANJ5-F1
#
_cell.length_a   1.000
_cell.length_b   1.000
_cell.length_c   1.000
_cell.angle_alpha   90.00
_cell.angle_beta   90.00
_cell.angle_gamma   90.00
#
_symmetry.space_group_name_H-M   'P 1'
#
loop_
_entity.id
_entity.type
_entity.pdbx_description
1 polymer ?
#
loop_
_entity_poly.entity_id
_entity_poly.type
_entity_poly.pdbx_seq_one_letter_code
_entity_poly.pdbx_strand_id
1 'polypeptide(L)'
;MSKTLTPENKGDKVAEYESEMSLTPPDSWWNVGHAYFCFWMPEIPGYYNVTACVCDERWPDLDLCDTLPIYFKPHEAQGAKLEADPTTIEEGETSTVTLTLLDNHGRPATWDKALVTLTITGKASFTTGGKTVTGWTDNGTLQATLVCEGAPDIVTVTADVGGHWFPSVQIVQMGPVTEFSIPMSQGRNDISIPLWAKDPYGNYNNTCENVFASLGSTVQSVYHYDAAEEEWSVWMPGGTPPGEEPLTEIIPGEGYQVYTSTSGTLTISGTFIKDQDTLPATHKVVKGWNMIGFHSLNEHITPRTYIEGPTGRKTGIKYQEPLWSYHAGYRSTGAAVYDKEYMTPGWGYWVYITDDAGVIIPQWE
;
A
#
# COMPACT_ATOMS: atom_id res chain seq x y z
N MET A 1 9.94 40.11 -3.44
CA MET A 1 11.23 39.98 -4.15
C MET A 1 10.98 40.26 -5.62
N SER A 2 11.61 41.29 -6.18
CA SER A 2 11.64 41.50 -7.64
C SER A 2 12.65 40.51 -8.23
N LYS A 3 12.24 39.68 -9.18
CA LYS A 3 13.14 38.81 -9.96
C LYS A 3 13.12 39.29 -11.41
N THR A 4 14.26 39.76 -11.89
CA THR A 4 14.50 40.05 -13.30
C THR A 4 14.77 38.73 -14.03
N LEU A 5 13.96 38.40 -15.04
CA LEU A 5 14.20 37.25 -15.91
C LEU A 5 15.29 37.61 -16.94
N THR A 6 16.42 36.91 -16.93
CA THR A 6 17.45 37.00 -17.97
C THR A 6 17.31 35.88 -19.00
N PRO A 7 17.77 36.07 -20.26
CA PRO A 7 17.46 35.18 -21.41
C PRO A 7 18.04 33.75 -21.37
N GLU A 8 18.73 33.34 -20.29
CA GLU A 8 19.53 32.11 -20.26
C GLU A 8 18.76 30.86 -19.79
N ASN A 9 17.53 31.00 -19.29
CA ASN A 9 16.72 29.87 -18.79
C ASN A 9 15.72 29.35 -19.86
N LYS A 10 16.22 28.76 -20.95
CA LYS A 10 15.38 28.21 -22.02
C LYS A 10 14.80 26.83 -21.67
N GLY A 11 13.55 26.82 -21.24
CA GLY A 11 12.63 25.68 -21.39
C GLY A 11 11.72 25.87 -22.62
N ASP A 12 11.11 24.79 -23.10
CA ASP A 12 10.34 24.75 -24.35
C ASP A 12 9.25 25.83 -24.48
N LYS A 13 9.09 26.38 -25.69
CA LYS A 13 8.08 27.40 -26.03
C LYS A 13 6.66 26.86 -25.80
N VAL A 14 5.92 27.43 -24.84
CA VAL A 14 4.49 27.14 -24.68
C VAL A 14 3.72 28.46 -24.57
N ALA A 15 3.04 28.81 -25.67
CA ALA A 15 2.08 29.92 -25.89
C ALA A 15 2.62 31.36 -26.06
N GLU A 16 2.12 32.05 -27.10
CA GLU A 16 2.24 33.49 -27.32
C GLU A 16 1.01 34.19 -26.72
N TYR A 17 1.23 35.29 -26.00
CA TYR A 17 0.18 36.18 -25.51
C TYR A 17 0.50 37.61 -25.93
N GLU A 18 -0.41 38.25 -26.66
CA GLU A 18 -0.29 39.66 -27.03
C GLU A 18 -1.08 40.51 -26.03
N SER A 19 -0.40 41.46 -25.38
CA SER A 19 -1.05 42.52 -24.61
C SER A 19 -0.59 43.87 -25.10
N GLU A 20 -1.54 44.78 -25.38
CA GLU A 20 -1.21 46.15 -25.73
C GLU A 20 -0.97 46.98 -24.47
N MET A 21 0.20 47.61 -24.40
CA MET A 21 0.54 48.59 -23.38
C MET A 21 0.70 49.96 -24.06
N SER A 22 -0.20 50.89 -23.75
CA SER A 22 -0.20 52.23 -24.36
C SER A 22 0.52 53.21 -23.44
N LEU A 23 1.77 53.54 -23.77
CA LEU A 23 2.52 54.59 -23.09
C LEU A 23 2.22 55.93 -23.77
N THR A 24 1.56 56.84 -23.07
CA THR A 24 1.23 58.17 -23.61
C THR A 24 2.18 59.19 -22.97
N PRO A 25 3.10 59.81 -23.71
CA PRO A 25 3.93 60.88 -23.16
C PRO A 25 3.05 62.11 -22.83
N PRO A 26 3.43 62.93 -21.83
CA PRO A 26 2.62 64.07 -21.37
C PRO A 26 2.48 65.17 -22.44
N ASP A 27 3.36 65.23 -23.44
CA ASP A 27 3.32 66.23 -24.51
C ASP A 27 2.94 65.61 -25.86
N SER A 28 1.73 65.98 -26.32
CA SER A 28 0.91 65.46 -27.43
C SER A 28 1.51 65.42 -28.86
N TRP A 29 2.83 65.46 -29.06
CA TRP A 29 3.45 65.62 -30.38
C TRP A 29 4.18 64.36 -30.90
N TRP A 30 3.97 63.21 -30.27
CA TRP A 30 4.54 61.93 -30.70
C TRP A 30 3.44 61.04 -31.29
N ASN A 31 3.72 60.39 -32.44
CA ASN A 31 2.90 59.30 -32.94
C ASN A 31 2.80 58.22 -31.86
N VAL A 32 1.59 57.74 -31.56
CA VAL A 32 1.37 56.63 -30.61
C VAL A 32 2.08 55.40 -31.18
N GLY A 33 3.21 55.03 -30.58
CA GLY A 33 3.93 53.81 -30.90
C GLY A 33 3.37 52.68 -30.06
N HIS A 34 2.92 51.60 -30.70
CA HIS A 34 2.57 50.36 -30.01
C HIS A 34 3.83 49.49 -29.91
N ALA A 35 4.15 49.04 -28.70
CA ALA A 35 5.18 48.04 -28.45
C ALA A 35 4.50 46.74 -28.01
N TYR A 36 4.88 45.64 -28.66
CA TYR A 36 4.41 44.30 -28.31
C TYR A 36 5.55 43.55 -27.62
N PHE A 37 5.24 42.91 -26.50
CA PHE A 37 6.20 42.12 -25.73
C PHE A 37 5.73 40.67 -25.68
N CYS A 38 6.66 39.73 -25.85
CA CYS A 38 6.41 38.32 -25.58
C CYS A 38 7.07 37.94 -24.26
N PHE A 39 6.34 37.25 -23.40
CA PHE A 39 6.84 36.77 -22.11
C PHE A 39 6.92 35.25 -22.11
N TRP A 40 7.91 34.71 -21.40
CA TRP A 40 7.95 33.30 -21.05
C TRP A 40 7.08 33.12 -19.81
N MET A 41 6.13 32.18 -19.88
CA MET A 41 5.25 31.93 -18.74
C MET A 41 6.05 31.38 -17.56
N PRO A 42 5.87 31.94 -16.35
CA PRO A 42 6.50 31.40 -15.17
C PRO A 42 5.90 30.02 -14.85
N GLU A 43 6.72 29.11 -14.35
CA GLU A 43 6.29 27.77 -13.93
C GLU A 43 5.30 27.77 -12.76
N ILE A 44 5.23 28.87 -12.01
CA ILE A 44 4.40 29.01 -10.82
C ILE A 44 3.23 29.94 -11.15
N PRO A 45 1.97 29.50 -11.02
CA PRO A 45 0.83 30.39 -11.22
C PRO A 45 0.75 31.46 -10.13
N GLY A 46 0.16 32.61 -10.45
CA GLY A 46 0.04 33.71 -9.52
C GLY A 46 -0.02 35.08 -10.19
N TYR A 47 0.00 36.12 -9.35
CA TYR A 47 0.07 37.51 -9.79
C TYR A 47 1.52 37.91 -10.00
N TYR A 48 1.81 38.44 -11.18
CA TYR A 48 3.10 38.99 -11.53
C TYR A 48 2.91 40.43 -11.99
N ASN A 49 3.72 41.33 -11.45
CA ASN A 49 3.78 42.70 -11.92
C ASN A 49 4.79 42.76 -13.07
N VAL A 50 4.31 43.05 -14.27
CA VAL A 50 5.15 43.30 -15.44
C VAL A 50 5.33 44.80 -15.57
N THR A 51 6.56 45.27 -15.41
CA THR A 51 6.90 46.69 -15.54
C THR A 51 7.64 46.91 -16.86
N ALA A 52 7.10 47.77 -17.71
CA ALA A 52 7.77 48.25 -18.91
C ALA A 52 8.26 49.68 -18.67
N CYS A 53 9.55 49.93 -18.91
CA CYS A 53 10.16 51.25 -18.78
C CYS A 53 10.73 51.70 -20.12
N VAL A 54 10.51 52.96 -20.47
CA VAL A 54 11.11 53.59 -21.66
C VAL A 54 12.20 54.55 -21.20
N CYS A 55 13.41 54.39 -21.73
CA CYS A 55 14.50 55.32 -21.57
C CYS A 55 14.88 55.95 -22.92
N ASP A 56 15.16 57.26 -22.94
CA ASP A 56 15.74 57.96 -24.07
C ASP A 56 17.18 58.33 -23.73
N GLU A 57 18.15 57.99 -24.59
CA GLU A 57 19.56 58.35 -24.41
C GLU A 57 19.77 59.87 -24.28
N ARG A 58 18.83 60.67 -24.82
CA ARG A 58 18.86 62.14 -24.71
C ARG A 58 18.35 62.66 -23.36
N TRP A 59 17.62 61.84 -22.60
CA TRP A 59 16.99 62.18 -21.32
C TRP A 59 17.17 61.03 -20.32
N PRO A 60 18.41 60.80 -19.85
CA PRO A 60 18.73 59.66 -18.99
C PRO A 60 17.97 59.63 -17.66
N ASP A 61 17.35 60.75 -17.26
CA ASP A 61 16.58 60.88 -16.03
C ASP A 61 15.06 60.69 -16.23
N LEU A 62 14.60 60.44 -17.46
CA LEU A 62 13.18 60.24 -17.77
C LEU A 62 12.78 58.77 -17.58
N ASP A 63 12.45 58.39 -16.34
CA ASP A 63 11.90 57.07 -16.01
C ASP A 63 10.38 57.04 -16.22
N LEU A 64 9.96 56.79 -17.46
CA LEU A 64 8.57 56.48 -17.78
C LEU A 64 8.38 54.97 -17.69
N CYS A 65 7.93 54.49 -16.52
CA CYS A 65 7.56 53.10 -16.31
C CYS A 65 6.05 52.97 -16.11
N ASP A 66 5.47 51.93 -16.69
CA ASP A 66 4.11 51.49 -16.37
C ASP A 66 4.14 50.03 -15.91
N THR A 67 3.23 49.65 -15.01
CA THR A 67 3.18 48.32 -14.41
C THR A 67 1.81 47.72 -14.58
N LEU A 68 1.75 46.58 -15.26
CA LEU A 68 0.53 45.81 -15.45
C LEU A 68 0.58 44.54 -14.58
N PRO A 69 -0.39 44.35 -13.66
CA PRO A 69 -0.54 43.06 -12.99
C PRO A 69 -1.14 42.04 -13.97
N ILE A 70 -0.43 40.95 -14.18
CA ILE A 70 -0.90 39.79 -14.96
C ILE A 70 -1.11 38.62 -14.01
N TYR A 71 -2.28 37.98 -14.12
CA TYR A 71 -2.56 36.75 -13.39
C TYR A 71 -2.38 35.55 -14.31
N PHE A 72 -1.38 34.72 -14.02
CA PHE A 72 -1.21 33.44 -14.71
C PHE A 72 -2.05 32.38 -13.99
N LYS A 73 -3.04 31.83 -14.70
CA LYS A 73 -3.85 30.73 -14.20
C LYS A 73 -2.98 29.47 -14.03
N PRO A 74 -3.26 28.64 -13.02
CA PRO A 74 -2.70 27.29 -12.93
C PRO A 74 -2.96 26.50 -14.21
N HIS A 75 -2.03 25.61 -14.57
CA HIS A 75 -2.19 24.73 -15.72
C HIS A 75 -3.48 23.89 -15.59
N GLU A 76 -4.18 23.63 -16.71
CA GLU A 76 -5.31 22.70 -16.72
C GLU A 76 -4.86 21.32 -16.24
N ALA A 77 -5.71 20.62 -15.49
CA ALA A 77 -5.38 19.29 -15.02
C ALA A 77 -5.27 18.33 -16.21
N GLN A 78 -4.15 17.62 -16.27
CA GLN A 78 -3.86 16.60 -17.28
C GLN A 78 -3.76 15.20 -16.64
N GLY A 79 -3.73 15.14 -15.31
CA GLY A 79 -3.62 13.92 -14.53
C GLY A 79 -4.34 14.04 -13.19
N ALA A 80 -4.39 12.93 -12.46
CA ALA A 80 -4.78 12.90 -11.07
C ALA A 80 -3.94 11.86 -10.32
N LYS A 81 -3.76 12.09 -9.02
CA LYS A 81 -3.12 11.19 -8.08
C LYS A 81 -4.11 10.90 -6.97
N LEU A 82 -4.18 9.64 -6.55
CA LEU A 82 -5.02 9.18 -5.46
C LEU A 82 -4.15 8.57 -4.38
N GLU A 83 -4.29 9.04 -3.14
CA GLU A 83 -3.52 8.60 -1.99
C GLU A 83 -4.45 8.29 -0.82
N ALA A 84 -4.02 7.42 0.09
CA ALA A 84 -4.74 7.07 1.30
C ALA A 84 -3.80 7.14 2.49
N ASP A 85 -4.28 7.71 3.60
CA ASP A 85 -3.52 7.80 4.86
C ASP A 85 -4.44 7.55 6.07
N PRO A 86 -4.21 6.47 6.85
CA PRO A 86 -3.26 5.38 6.60
C PRO A 86 -3.72 4.44 5.47
N THR A 87 -2.81 3.66 4.86
CA THR A 87 -3.14 2.62 3.86
C THR A 87 -3.61 1.30 4.46
N THR A 88 -3.56 1.18 5.79
CA THR A 88 -4.02 0.01 6.56
C THR A 88 -4.90 0.53 7.70
N ILE A 89 -6.10 -0.04 7.88
CA ILE A 89 -7.04 0.37 8.93
C ILE A 89 -7.70 -0.83 9.60
N GLU A 90 -7.86 -0.77 10.92
CA GLU A 90 -8.60 -1.75 11.72
C GLU A 90 -10.12 -1.42 11.80
N GLU A 91 -10.92 -2.33 12.37
CA GLU A 91 -12.36 -2.06 12.59
C GLU A 91 -12.58 -0.81 13.44
N GLY A 92 -13.46 0.08 12.96
CA GLY A 92 -13.75 1.35 13.61
C GLY A 92 -12.73 2.45 13.32
N GLU A 93 -11.58 2.13 12.72
CA GLU A 93 -10.63 3.13 12.23
C GLU A 93 -11.05 3.66 10.86
N THR A 94 -10.45 4.80 10.49
CA THR A 94 -10.73 5.50 9.25
C THR A 94 -9.47 5.82 8.47
N SER A 95 -9.55 5.75 7.14
CA SER A 95 -8.51 6.22 6.23
C SER A 95 -9.00 7.47 5.50
N THR A 96 -8.13 8.46 5.34
CA THR A 96 -8.42 9.63 4.51
C THR A 96 -7.90 9.39 3.10
N VAL A 97 -8.81 9.31 2.14
CA VAL A 97 -8.49 9.23 0.71
C VAL A 97 -8.44 10.64 0.14
N THR A 98 -7.29 11.01 -0.42
CA THR A 98 -7.06 12.32 -1.05
C THR A 98 -6.81 12.14 -2.54
N LEU A 99 -7.68 12.73 -3.36
CA LEU A 99 -7.44 12.93 -4.78
C LEU A 99 -6.82 14.31 -5.01
N THR A 100 -5.74 14.37 -5.78
CA THR A 100 -5.07 15.61 -6.21
C THR A 100 -4.99 15.63 -7.73
N LEU A 101 -5.53 16.68 -8.35
CA LEU A 101 -5.37 16.92 -9.78
C LEU A 101 -3.94 17.40 -10.07
N LEU A 102 -3.37 16.92 -11.17
CA LEU A 102 -2.00 17.19 -11.56
C LEU A 102 -1.93 17.83 -12.96
N ASP A 103 -0.94 18.70 -13.15
CA ASP A 103 -0.56 19.19 -14.48
C ASP A 103 0.28 18.15 -15.25
N ASN A 104 0.68 18.49 -16.47
CA ASN A 104 1.52 17.64 -17.33
C ASN A 104 2.94 17.38 -16.78
N HIS A 105 3.34 18.06 -15.71
CA HIS A 105 4.62 17.87 -15.02
C HIS A 105 4.45 17.15 -13.67
N GLY A 106 3.24 16.68 -13.34
CA GLY A 106 2.96 15.98 -12.08
C GLY A 106 2.85 16.89 -10.87
N ARG A 107 2.65 18.21 -11.05
CA ARG A 107 2.48 19.19 -9.97
C ARG A 107 0.99 19.43 -9.71
N PRO A 108 0.58 19.79 -8.49
CA PRO A 108 -0.82 20.11 -8.19
C PRO A 108 -1.39 21.17 -9.13
N ALA A 109 -2.47 20.83 -9.82
CA ALA A 109 -3.22 21.71 -10.70
C ALA A 109 -4.54 22.10 -10.04
N THR A 110 -4.94 23.36 -10.15
CA THR A 110 -6.27 23.77 -9.71
C THR A 110 -7.24 23.67 -10.88
N TRP A 111 -8.30 22.90 -10.72
CA TRP A 111 -9.47 22.97 -11.58
C TRP A 111 -10.64 23.44 -10.74
N ASP A 112 -11.13 24.65 -11.01
CA ASP A 112 -12.32 25.16 -10.36
C ASP A 112 -13.50 24.26 -10.70
N LYS A 113 -13.96 23.50 -9.69
CA LYS A 113 -15.15 22.64 -9.76
C LYS A 113 -15.04 21.57 -10.85
N ALA A 114 -14.02 20.72 -10.79
CA ALA A 114 -14.11 19.41 -11.46
C ALA A 114 -15.06 18.51 -10.66
N LEU A 115 -16.03 17.87 -11.31
CA LEU A 115 -16.87 16.86 -10.67
C LEU A 115 -16.08 15.55 -10.59
N VAL A 116 -15.92 15.04 -9.38
CA VAL A 116 -15.18 13.81 -9.10
C VAL A 116 -16.10 12.80 -8.44
N THR A 117 -16.04 11.57 -8.91
CA THR A 117 -16.70 10.42 -8.29
C THR A 117 -15.64 9.41 -7.86
N LEU A 118 -15.54 9.17 -6.54
CA LEU A 118 -14.74 8.07 -6.00
C LEU A 118 -15.63 6.85 -5.79
N THR A 119 -15.15 5.68 -6.19
CA THR A 119 -15.89 4.41 -6.08
C THR A 119 -15.04 3.37 -5.36
N ILE A 120 -15.61 2.73 -4.35
CA ILE A 120 -15.03 1.62 -3.60
C ILE A 120 -15.42 0.29 -4.25
N THR A 121 -14.43 -0.57 -4.45
CA THR A 121 -14.60 -2.02 -4.61
C THR A 121 -14.04 -2.71 -3.37
N GLY A 122 -14.84 -3.55 -2.72
CA GLY A 122 -14.52 -4.19 -1.44
C GLY A 122 -15.55 -3.91 -0.34
N LYS A 123 -15.27 -4.35 0.89
CA LYS A 123 -16.11 -4.34 2.09
C LYS A 123 -15.84 -3.11 2.97
N ALA A 124 -15.73 -1.95 2.35
CA ALA A 124 -15.67 -0.64 3.01
C ALA A 124 -16.83 0.26 2.64
N SER A 125 -17.07 1.30 3.43
CA SER A 125 -17.86 2.44 3.00
C SER A 125 -17.12 3.75 3.23
N PHE A 126 -17.42 4.75 2.42
CA PHE A 126 -17.19 6.12 2.79
C PHE A 126 -18.17 6.51 3.90
N THR A 127 -17.70 7.33 4.85
CA THR A 127 -18.55 7.89 5.91
C THR A 127 -19.75 8.66 5.35
N THR A 128 -19.61 9.16 4.12
CA THR A 128 -20.67 9.83 3.37
C THR A 128 -20.84 9.16 2.01
N GLY A 129 -22.03 8.64 1.71
CA GLY A 129 -22.37 8.10 0.38
C GLY A 129 -22.17 6.59 0.18
N GLY A 130 -21.78 5.84 1.22
CA GLY A 130 -21.66 4.38 1.12
C GLY A 130 -20.50 3.97 0.21
N LYS A 131 -20.76 3.26 -0.89
CA LYS A 131 -19.70 2.79 -1.81
C LYS A 131 -19.19 3.87 -2.78
N THR A 132 -19.89 4.99 -2.87
CA THR A 132 -19.57 6.06 -3.83
C THR A 132 -19.69 7.42 -3.17
N VAL A 133 -18.68 8.27 -3.38
CA VAL A 133 -18.76 9.69 -3.01
C VAL A 133 -18.58 10.52 -4.26
N THR A 134 -19.45 11.50 -4.46
CA THR A 134 -19.35 12.44 -5.57
C THR A 134 -19.26 13.86 -5.01
N GLY A 135 -18.26 14.61 -5.45
CA GLY A 135 -17.97 15.94 -4.95
C GLY A 135 -17.26 16.80 -5.97
N TRP A 136 -17.27 18.10 -5.72
CA TRP A 136 -16.48 19.05 -6.51
C TRP A 136 -15.10 19.22 -5.87
N THR A 137 -14.06 19.33 -6.68
CA THR A 137 -12.72 19.65 -6.16
C THR A 137 -12.66 21.06 -5.57
N ASP A 138 -11.97 21.22 -4.45
CA ASP A 138 -11.55 22.50 -3.89
C ASP A 138 -10.04 22.66 -4.12
N ASN A 139 -9.65 23.70 -4.85
CA ASN A 139 -8.28 23.94 -5.31
C ASN A 139 -7.59 22.69 -5.92
N GLY A 140 -8.35 21.91 -6.71
CA GLY A 140 -7.83 20.69 -7.35
C GLY A 140 -7.72 19.47 -6.46
N THR A 141 -8.29 19.51 -5.25
CA THR A 141 -8.30 18.37 -4.32
C THR A 141 -9.70 17.94 -3.94
N LEU A 142 -9.89 16.64 -3.71
CA LEU A 142 -11.09 16.08 -3.06
C LEU A 142 -10.63 15.12 -1.98
N GLN A 143 -11.22 15.23 -0.78
CA GLN A 143 -10.99 14.30 0.31
C GLN A 143 -12.25 13.53 0.66
N ALA A 144 -12.08 12.25 0.95
CA ALA A 144 -13.14 11.38 1.44
C ALA A 144 -12.62 10.50 2.57
N THR A 145 -13.44 10.30 3.59
CA THR A 145 -13.10 9.43 4.71
C THR A 145 -13.73 8.07 4.49
N LEU A 146 -12.91 7.04 4.54
CA LEU A 146 -13.29 5.63 4.41
C LEU A 146 -13.28 4.97 5.79
N VAL A 147 -14.24 4.09 6.07
CA VAL A 147 -14.36 3.34 7.33
C VAL A 147 -14.28 1.83 7.09
N CYS A 148 -13.65 1.12 8.02
CA CYS A 148 -13.58 -0.34 8.04
C CYS A 148 -14.89 -0.96 8.52
N GLU A 149 -15.51 -1.81 7.70
CA GLU A 149 -16.78 -2.50 8.03
C GLU A 149 -16.58 -3.86 8.71
N GLY A 150 -15.45 -4.06 9.41
CA GLY A 150 -15.23 -5.17 10.35
C GLY A 150 -14.79 -6.51 9.74
N ALA A 151 -14.69 -6.63 8.42
CA ALA A 151 -14.12 -7.81 7.77
C ALA A 151 -12.78 -7.47 7.09
N PRO A 152 -11.76 -8.34 7.16
CA PRO A 152 -10.56 -8.17 6.36
C PRO A 152 -10.90 -8.13 4.88
N ASP A 153 -10.38 -7.13 4.18
CA ASP A 153 -10.55 -6.98 2.75
C ASP A 153 -9.49 -6.03 2.17
N ILE A 154 -9.20 -6.16 0.87
CA ILE A 154 -8.50 -5.10 0.14
C ILE A 154 -9.52 -4.24 -0.58
N VAL A 155 -9.52 -2.99 -0.18
CA VAL A 155 -10.45 -2.00 -0.67
C VAL A 155 -9.76 -1.16 -1.71
N THR A 156 -10.23 -1.30 -2.95
CA THR A 156 -9.74 -0.48 -4.06
C THR A 156 -10.64 0.73 -4.21
N VAL A 157 -10.05 1.92 -4.13
CA VAL A 157 -10.74 3.17 -4.46
C VAL A 157 -10.28 3.61 -5.84
N THR A 158 -11.24 3.86 -6.71
CA THR A 158 -11.05 4.38 -8.06
C THR A 158 -11.63 5.79 -8.16
N ALA A 159 -11.10 6.62 -9.06
CA ALA A 159 -11.58 7.96 -9.29
C ALA A 159 -12.00 8.16 -10.75
N ASP A 160 -13.18 8.75 -10.95
CA ASP A 160 -13.63 9.34 -12.21
C ASP A 160 -13.65 10.86 -12.03
N VAL A 161 -12.95 11.58 -12.91
CA VAL A 161 -12.97 13.04 -12.96
C VAL A 161 -13.58 13.47 -14.30
N GLY A 162 -14.81 13.98 -14.26
CA GLY A 162 -15.49 14.51 -15.45
C GLY A 162 -15.75 13.49 -16.58
N GLY A 163 -15.86 12.20 -16.28
CA GLY A 163 -16.06 11.12 -17.26
C GLY A 163 -14.76 10.46 -17.72
N HIS A 164 -13.62 10.80 -17.11
CA HIS A 164 -12.31 10.22 -17.37
C HIS A 164 -11.83 9.41 -16.17
N TRP A 165 -11.37 8.19 -16.43
CA TRP A 165 -10.87 7.28 -15.39
C TRP A 165 -9.41 7.57 -15.04
N PHE A 166 -9.13 7.63 -13.74
CA PHE A 166 -7.84 8.00 -13.14
C PHE A 166 -7.32 6.90 -12.21
N PRO A 167 -6.07 6.96 -11.72
CA PRO A 167 -5.46 5.85 -10.98
C PRO A 167 -6.22 5.44 -9.72
N SER A 168 -6.07 4.17 -9.34
CA SER A 168 -6.64 3.58 -8.14
C SER A 168 -5.66 3.58 -6.96
N VAL A 169 -6.18 3.64 -5.73
CA VAL A 169 -5.42 3.34 -4.51
C VAL A 169 -6.02 2.11 -3.83
N GLN A 170 -5.16 1.26 -3.27
CA GLN A 170 -5.56 0.11 -2.47
C GLN A 170 -5.37 0.43 -0.99
N ILE A 171 -6.37 0.08 -0.19
CA ILE A 171 -6.40 0.23 1.26
C ILE A 171 -6.64 -1.16 1.84
N VAL A 172 -5.78 -1.63 2.72
CA VAL A 172 -5.97 -2.89 3.40
C VAL A 172 -6.87 -2.64 4.60
N GLN A 173 -8.06 -3.21 4.56
CA GLN A 173 -8.92 -3.32 5.73
C GLN A 173 -8.56 -4.58 6.46
N MET A 174 -8.18 -4.40 7.71
CA MET A 174 -8.05 -5.49 8.66
C MET A 174 -9.33 -5.45 9.50
N GLY A 175 -10.37 -6.18 9.10
CA GLY A 175 -11.40 -6.55 10.08
C GLY A 175 -10.70 -7.24 11.26
N PRO A 176 -11.22 -7.15 12.49
CA PRO A 176 -10.54 -7.69 13.63
C PRO A 176 -10.83 -9.19 13.57
N VAL A 177 -9.99 -9.92 12.86
CA VAL A 177 -9.93 -11.37 13.03
C VAL A 177 -9.30 -11.57 14.40
N THR A 178 -10.18 -11.50 15.38
CA THR A 178 -9.88 -11.69 16.79
C THR A 178 -9.82 -13.16 17.13
N GLU A 179 -10.28 -14.02 16.22
CA GLU A 179 -10.25 -15.46 16.36
C GLU A 179 -10.05 -16.13 15.00
N PHE A 180 -9.22 -17.18 14.95
CA PHE A 180 -9.05 -18.04 13.80
C PHE A 180 -9.10 -19.50 14.24
N SER A 181 -9.77 -20.35 13.46
CA SER A 181 -9.94 -21.77 13.76
C SER A 181 -9.30 -22.66 12.71
N ILE A 182 -8.40 -23.56 13.14
CA ILE A 182 -7.73 -24.54 12.29
C ILE A 182 -8.26 -25.94 12.64
N PRO A 183 -8.90 -26.66 11.69
CA PRO A 183 -9.30 -28.02 11.92
C PRO A 183 -8.08 -28.95 11.99
N MET A 184 -7.99 -29.74 13.05
CA MET A 184 -6.88 -30.66 13.31
C MET A 184 -7.36 -32.10 13.14
N SER A 185 -6.64 -32.88 12.35
CA SER A 185 -6.86 -34.32 12.22
C SER A 185 -6.03 -35.06 13.25
N GLN A 186 -6.44 -36.27 13.62
CA GLN A 186 -5.60 -37.16 14.43
C GLN A 186 -4.27 -37.44 13.70
N GLY A 187 -3.17 -37.39 14.44
CA GLY A 187 -1.82 -37.58 13.91
C GLY A 187 -1.16 -36.25 13.55
N ARG A 188 -0.29 -36.27 12.55
CA ARG A 188 0.45 -35.09 12.09
C ARG A 188 -0.49 -34.07 11.43
N ASN A 189 -0.20 -32.78 11.60
CA ASN A 189 -0.82 -31.65 10.91
C ASN A 189 0.27 -30.61 10.64
N ASP A 190 0.46 -30.18 9.41
CA ASP A 190 1.43 -29.11 9.07
C ASP A 190 0.68 -27.78 9.06
N ILE A 191 0.78 -26.98 10.13
CA ILE A 191 -0.02 -25.75 10.29
C ILE A 191 0.84 -24.50 10.23
N SER A 192 0.16 -23.36 10.13
CA SER A 192 0.69 -22.02 10.40
C SER A 192 -0.36 -21.24 11.15
N ILE A 193 0.04 -20.41 12.10
CA ILE A 193 -0.92 -19.52 12.77
C ILE A 193 -0.99 -18.17 12.02
N PRO A 194 -2.20 -17.65 11.72
CA PRO A 194 -2.32 -16.35 11.07
C PRO A 194 -2.37 -15.19 12.07
N LEU A 195 -2.57 -15.45 13.37
CA LEU A 195 -2.74 -14.41 14.39
C LEU A 195 -1.65 -14.48 15.46
N TRP A 196 -1.21 -13.32 15.93
CA TRP A 196 -0.52 -13.15 17.20
C TRP A 196 -1.50 -13.40 18.34
N ALA A 197 -1.30 -14.52 19.04
CA ALA A 197 -2.19 -14.98 20.08
C ALA A 197 -2.20 -14.03 21.29
N LYS A 198 -3.38 -13.87 21.88
CA LYS A 198 -3.59 -13.20 23.16
C LYS A 198 -3.94 -14.22 24.23
N ASP A 199 -3.54 -13.96 25.46
CA ASP A 199 -3.99 -14.70 26.63
C ASP A 199 -5.47 -14.34 26.95
N PRO A 200 -6.12 -15.06 27.88
CA PRO A 200 -7.50 -14.75 28.30
C PRO A 200 -7.71 -13.35 28.91
N TYR A 201 -6.63 -12.62 29.19
CA TYR A 201 -6.65 -11.25 29.72
C TYR A 201 -6.42 -10.20 28.63
N GLY A 202 -6.22 -10.62 27.38
CA GLY A 202 -6.01 -9.75 26.22
C GLY A 202 -4.56 -9.33 25.98
N ASN A 203 -3.58 -9.87 26.71
CA ASN A 203 -2.16 -9.58 26.49
C ASN A 203 -1.58 -10.50 25.43
N TYR A 204 -0.67 -10.00 24.59
CA TYR A 204 0.04 -10.84 23.63
C TYR A 204 0.84 -11.93 24.33
N ASN A 205 0.59 -13.17 23.94
CA ASN A 205 1.23 -14.35 24.49
C ASN A 205 1.25 -15.47 23.45
N ASN A 206 2.35 -15.56 22.71
CA ASN A 206 2.54 -16.56 21.65
C ASN A 206 3.24 -17.82 22.15
N THR A 207 3.29 -18.06 23.47
CA THR A 207 3.87 -19.31 23.98
C THR A 207 3.09 -20.52 23.44
N CYS A 208 3.79 -21.64 23.27
CA CYS A 208 3.18 -22.88 22.79
C CYS A 208 1.98 -23.29 23.66
N GLU A 209 2.10 -23.19 24.99
CA GLU A 209 1.01 -23.47 25.92
C GLU A 209 -0.24 -22.62 25.64
N ASN A 210 -0.07 -21.31 25.38
CA ASN A 210 -1.20 -20.41 25.15
C ASN A 210 -1.85 -20.69 23.79
N VAL A 211 -1.03 -20.80 22.74
CA VAL A 211 -1.50 -21.01 21.36
C VAL A 211 -2.30 -22.31 21.23
N PHE A 212 -1.80 -23.40 21.83
CA PHE A 212 -2.44 -24.71 21.74
C PHE A 212 -3.44 -25.02 22.87
N ALA A 213 -3.75 -24.05 23.74
CA ALA A 213 -4.62 -24.25 24.91
C ALA A 213 -6.00 -24.83 24.55
N SER A 214 -6.58 -24.40 23.42
CA SER A 214 -7.92 -24.84 22.96
C SER A 214 -7.98 -26.33 22.60
N LEU A 215 -6.84 -26.95 22.29
CA LEU A 215 -6.74 -28.40 22.05
C LEU A 215 -6.55 -29.21 23.35
N GLY A 216 -6.20 -28.57 24.46
CA GLY A 216 -5.96 -29.23 25.74
C GLY A 216 -4.91 -30.33 25.67
N SER A 217 -5.18 -31.49 26.27
CA SER A 217 -4.27 -32.64 26.26
C SER A 217 -4.23 -33.41 24.93
N THR A 218 -4.87 -32.89 23.88
CA THR A 218 -4.91 -33.53 22.56
C THR A 218 -3.55 -33.42 21.87
N VAL A 219 -2.84 -32.30 22.04
CA VAL A 219 -1.52 -32.09 21.45
C VAL A 219 -0.51 -33.01 22.12
N GLN A 220 0.31 -33.68 21.32
CA GLN A 220 1.38 -34.56 21.80
C GLN A 220 2.74 -33.89 21.66
N SER A 221 2.97 -33.22 20.52
CA SER A 221 4.19 -32.49 20.25
C SER A 221 4.00 -31.49 19.10
N VAL A 222 4.81 -30.45 19.11
CA VAL A 222 4.87 -29.42 18.08
C VAL A 222 6.32 -29.27 17.67
N TYR A 223 6.59 -29.37 16.36
CA TYR A 223 7.92 -29.24 15.78
C TYR A 223 7.98 -28.00 14.90
N HIS A 224 9.12 -27.32 14.94
CA HIS A 224 9.49 -26.27 14.01
C HIS A 224 10.88 -26.60 13.44
N TYR A 225 11.06 -26.36 12.14
CA TYR A 225 12.33 -26.58 11.46
C TYR A 225 12.92 -25.25 11.01
N ASP A 226 14.06 -24.88 11.59
CA ASP A 226 14.85 -23.76 11.12
C ASP A 226 15.80 -24.25 10.03
N ALA A 227 15.49 -23.89 8.78
CA ALA A 227 16.28 -24.30 7.63
C ALA A 227 17.65 -23.60 7.57
N ALA A 228 17.81 -22.42 8.17
CA ALA A 228 19.07 -21.67 8.13
C ALA A 228 20.13 -22.31 9.03
N GLU A 229 19.71 -22.83 10.19
CA GLU A 229 20.58 -23.54 11.13
C GLU A 229 20.53 -25.07 10.95
N GLU A 230 19.62 -25.57 10.10
CA GLU A 230 19.31 -26.99 9.89
C GLU A 230 18.87 -27.73 11.18
N GLU A 231 18.21 -27.02 12.09
CA GLU A 231 17.84 -27.50 13.42
C GLU A 231 16.34 -27.68 13.61
N TRP A 232 15.98 -28.65 14.47
CA TRP A 232 14.62 -28.88 14.91
C TRP A 232 14.44 -28.38 16.34
N SER A 233 13.35 -27.63 16.54
CA SER A 233 12.88 -27.20 17.85
C SER A 233 11.55 -27.85 18.16
N VAL A 234 11.38 -28.29 19.41
CA VAL A 234 10.21 -29.06 19.83
C VAL A 234 9.59 -28.52 21.09
N TRP A 235 8.27 -28.57 21.12
CA TRP A 235 7.48 -28.40 22.33
C TRP A 235 6.63 -29.62 22.61
N MET A 236 6.55 -30.02 23.88
CA MET A 236 5.69 -31.11 24.34
C MET A 236 4.91 -30.63 25.58
N PRO A 237 3.57 -30.77 25.60
CA PRO A 237 2.79 -30.36 26.76
C PRO A 237 3.25 -31.07 28.05
N GLY A 238 3.66 -30.28 29.05
CA GLY A 238 4.04 -30.80 30.37
C GLY A 238 5.34 -31.60 30.42
N GLY A 239 6.21 -31.51 29.41
CA GLY A 239 7.47 -32.24 29.34
C GLY A 239 8.61 -31.45 28.73
N THR A 240 9.82 -31.99 28.84
CA THR A 240 11.01 -31.50 28.13
C THR A 240 11.23 -32.35 26.88
N PRO A 241 11.46 -31.74 25.70
CA PRO A 241 11.77 -32.49 24.50
C PRO A 241 13.05 -33.32 24.67
N PRO A 242 13.07 -34.59 24.24
CA PRO A 242 14.26 -35.41 24.32
C PRO A 242 15.25 -35.06 23.19
N GLY A 243 16.35 -34.39 23.53
CA GLY A 243 17.49 -34.23 22.63
C GLY A 243 17.33 -33.21 21.49
N GLU A 244 16.32 -32.33 21.58
CA GLU A 244 16.05 -31.25 20.63
C GLU A 244 15.94 -29.92 21.38
N GLU A 245 16.16 -28.80 20.69
CA GLU A 245 16.05 -27.46 21.29
C GLU A 245 14.59 -27.16 21.66
N PRO A 246 14.32 -26.45 22.77
CA PRO A 246 12.97 -26.17 23.20
C PRO A 246 12.32 -25.10 22.30
N LEU A 247 11.21 -25.45 21.67
CA LEU A 247 10.32 -24.49 21.03
C LEU A 247 9.50 -23.78 22.11
N THR A 248 9.66 -22.47 22.24
CA THR A 248 9.03 -21.68 23.30
C THR A 248 7.88 -20.81 22.80
N GLU A 249 7.96 -20.33 21.56
CA GLU A 249 7.02 -19.40 20.95
C GLU A 249 6.59 -19.89 19.56
N ILE A 250 5.32 -19.63 19.22
CA ILE A 250 4.76 -19.85 17.88
C ILE A 250 4.64 -18.50 17.19
N ILE A 251 5.37 -18.31 16.11
CA ILE A 251 5.44 -17.06 15.36
C ILE A 251 4.46 -17.16 14.17
N PRO A 252 3.56 -16.19 13.99
CA PRO A 252 2.68 -16.17 12.83
C PRO A 252 3.46 -16.14 11.53
N GLY A 253 3.07 -17.01 10.59
CA GLY A 253 3.72 -17.16 9.29
C GLY A 253 4.88 -18.12 9.22
N GLU A 254 5.35 -18.63 10.35
CA GLU A 254 6.22 -19.81 10.40
C GLU A 254 5.39 -21.09 10.25
N GLY A 255 6.03 -22.16 9.74
CA GLY A 255 5.40 -23.47 9.62
C GLY A 255 5.72 -24.38 10.82
N TYR A 256 4.71 -25.17 11.23
CA TYR A 256 4.80 -26.08 12.38
C TYR A 256 4.22 -27.46 12.08
N GLN A 257 4.87 -28.55 12.52
CA GLN A 257 4.25 -29.88 12.52
C GLN A 257 3.64 -30.17 13.90
N VAL A 258 2.33 -30.33 13.97
CA VAL A 258 1.60 -30.58 15.20
C VAL A 258 1.05 -32.00 15.20
N TYR A 259 1.47 -32.79 16.18
CA TYR A 259 0.95 -34.13 16.39
C TYR A 259 -0.16 -34.10 17.42
N THR A 260 -1.32 -34.64 17.06
CA THR A 260 -2.49 -34.74 17.94
C THR A 260 -2.90 -36.20 18.14
N SER A 261 -3.33 -36.52 19.36
CA SER A 261 -3.80 -37.86 19.71
C SER A 261 -5.23 -38.15 19.19
N THR A 262 -6.03 -37.11 19.00
CA THR A 262 -7.39 -37.14 18.45
C THR A 262 -7.62 -35.93 17.54
N SER A 263 -8.63 -35.99 16.67
CA SER A 263 -9.06 -34.80 15.91
C SER A 263 -9.66 -33.74 16.84
N GLY A 264 -9.56 -32.47 16.45
CA GLY A 264 -10.11 -31.33 17.19
C GLY A 264 -10.07 -30.05 16.38
N THR A 265 -10.35 -28.92 17.02
CA THR A 265 -10.22 -27.59 16.41
C THR A 265 -9.27 -26.76 17.25
N LEU A 266 -8.21 -26.27 16.64
CA LEU A 266 -7.33 -25.28 17.24
C LEU A 266 -7.96 -23.90 17.03
N THR A 267 -8.42 -23.30 18.11
CA THR A 267 -8.94 -21.92 18.12
C THR A 267 -7.88 -21.00 18.71
N ILE A 268 -7.56 -19.93 17.97
CA ILE A 268 -6.53 -18.95 18.33
C ILE A 268 -7.21 -17.59 18.38
N SER A 269 -7.21 -16.94 19.54
CA SER A 269 -7.68 -15.56 19.67
C SER A 269 -6.50 -14.59 19.65
N GLY A 270 -6.58 -13.49 18.91
CA GLY A 270 -5.41 -12.65 18.67
C GLY A 270 -5.62 -11.43 17.79
N THR A 271 -4.55 -10.92 17.20
CA THR A 271 -4.59 -9.94 16.10
C THR A 271 -3.68 -10.41 14.99
N PHE A 272 -3.97 -10.03 13.75
CA PHE A 272 -3.12 -10.40 12.61
C PHE A 272 -1.74 -9.72 12.69
N ILE A 273 -1.69 -8.49 13.21
CA ILE A 273 -0.47 -7.69 13.37
C ILE A 273 -0.28 -7.38 14.86
N LYS A 274 0.90 -7.66 15.40
CA LYS A 274 1.26 -7.35 16.80
C LYS A 274 1.70 -5.91 16.98
N ASP A 275 2.48 -5.39 16.02
CA ASP A 275 3.10 -4.06 16.04
C ASP A 275 3.22 -3.52 14.60
N GLN A 276 2.77 -2.30 14.37
CA GLN A 276 2.83 -1.66 13.05
C GLN A 276 4.28 -1.41 12.59
N ASP A 277 5.22 -1.27 13.53
CA ASP A 277 6.65 -1.04 13.22
C ASP A 277 7.36 -2.29 12.66
N THR A 278 6.72 -3.45 12.71
CA THR A 278 7.27 -4.72 12.21
C THR A 278 6.72 -5.12 10.84
N LEU A 279 6.09 -4.17 10.14
CA LEU A 279 5.51 -4.38 8.83
C LEU A 279 6.46 -3.99 7.67
N PRO A 280 6.48 -4.76 6.57
CA PRO A 280 5.77 -6.02 6.42
C PRO A 280 6.46 -7.14 7.21
N ALA A 281 5.68 -8.12 7.67
CA ALA A 281 6.24 -9.36 8.21
C ALA A 281 7.23 -9.96 7.19
N THR A 282 8.30 -10.60 7.66
CA THR A 282 9.31 -11.19 6.79
C THR A 282 9.68 -12.58 7.28
N HIS A 283 9.74 -13.55 6.37
CA HIS A 283 10.22 -14.89 6.65
C HIS A 283 11.47 -15.16 5.83
N LYS A 284 12.57 -15.48 6.50
CA LYS A 284 13.82 -15.84 5.84
C LYS A 284 13.69 -17.26 5.32
N VAL A 285 14.16 -17.48 4.10
CA VAL A 285 14.29 -18.82 3.53
C VAL A 285 15.69 -18.99 2.96
N VAL A 286 16.21 -20.20 3.04
CA VAL A 286 17.52 -20.58 2.49
C VAL A 286 17.36 -21.59 1.36
N LYS A 287 18.40 -21.81 0.58
CA LYS A 287 18.41 -22.90 -0.40
C LYS A 287 18.11 -24.24 0.25
N GLY A 288 17.24 -25.03 -0.37
CA GLY A 288 16.84 -26.34 0.13
C GLY A 288 15.44 -26.36 0.73
N TRP A 289 15.18 -27.34 1.60
CA TRP A 289 13.87 -27.50 2.23
C TRP A 289 13.66 -26.49 3.34
N ASN A 290 12.56 -25.74 3.26
CA ASN A 290 12.12 -24.81 4.30
C ASN A 290 10.70 -25.20 4.71
N MET A 291 10.38 -25.01 5.99
CA MET A 291 9.01 -25.11 6.48
C MET A 291 8.45 -23.70 6.67
N ILE A 292 7.53 -23.30 5.80
CA ILE A 292 6.93 -21.96 5.80
C ILE A 292 5.46 -22.04 6.21
N GLY A 293 4.95 -20.95 6.79
CA GLY A 293 3.53 -20.78 7.03
C GLY A 293 2.87 -19.89 5.99
N PHE A 294 1.56 -20.05 5.79
CA PHE A 294 0.77 -19.09 5.02
C PHE A 294 0.22 -18.01 5.94
N HIS A 295 0.93 -16.89 6.02
CA HIS A 295 0.54 -15.70 6.77
C HIS A 295 -0.31 -14.76 5.91
N SER A 296 -1.50 -15.22 5.55
CA SER A 296 -2.53 -14.39 4.93
C SER A 296 -3.90 -14.95 5.28
N LEU A 297 -4.91 -14.08 5.27
CA LEU A 297 -6.31 -14.45 5.38
C LEU A 297 -6.99 -14.53 4.00
N ASN A 298 -6.31 -14.13 2.92
CA ASN A 298 -6.85 -14.28 1.57
C ASN A 298 -6.67 -15.72 1.07
N GLU A 299 -7.79 -16.39 0.79
CA GLU A 299 -7.83 -17.75 0.24
C GLU A 299 -7.55 -17.81 -1.27
N HIS A 300 -7.24 -16.67 -1.92
CA HIS A 300 -7.01 -16.54 -3.36
C HIS A 300 -5.57 -16.17 -3.73
N ILE A 301 -4.59 -16.48 -2.86
CA ILE A 301 -3.16 -16.29 -3.16
C ILE A 301 -2.55 -17.59 -3.67
N THR A 302 -1.95 -17.54 -4.86
CA THR A 302 -1.19 -18.68 -5.41
C THR A 302 0.17 -18.83 -4.70
N PRO A 303 0.74 -20.04 -4.61
CA PRO A 303 2.09 -20.24 -4.08
C PRO A 303 3.14 -19.35 -4.76
N ARG A 304 3.04 -19.17 -6.08
CA ARG A 304 3.90 -18.28 -6.86
C ARG A 304 3.83 -16.84 -6.35
N THR A 305 2.62 -16.30 -6.23
CA THR A 305 2.43 -14.92 -5.75
C THR A 305 2.96 -14.75 -4.34
N TYR A 306 2.74 -15.74 -3.48
CA TYR A 306 3.19 -15.67 -2.09
C TYR A 306 4.72 -15.74 -1.94
N ILE A 307 5.37 -16.67 -2.63
CA ILE A 307 6.81 -16.96 -2.47
C ILE A 307 7.67 -16.04 -3.36
N GLU A 308 7.34 -15.95 -4.65
CA GLU A 308 8.13 -15.14 -5.60
C GLU A 308 7.78 -13.64 -5.55
N GLY A 309 6.64 -13.29 -4.94
CA GLY A 309 6.06 -11.94 -4.94
C GLY A 309 5.22 -11.64 -6.18
N PRO A 310 4.42 -10.55 -6.17
CA PRO A 310 3.56 -10.18 -7.29
C PRO A 310 4.36 -9.70 -8.50
N THR A 311 3.74 -9.74 -9.68
CA THR A 311 4.33 -9.29 -10.94
C THR A 311 4.77 -7.81 -10.83
N GLY A 312 6.08 -7.56 -10.77
CA GLY A 312 6.67 -6.22 -10.63
C GLY A 312 7.37 -5.95 -9.30
N ARG A 313 7.19 -6.80 -8.28
CA ARG A 313 7.90 -6.76 -6.99
C ARG A 313 8.44 -8.14 -6.63
N LYS A 314 9.15 -8.77 -7.56
CA LYS A 314 9.69 -10.11 -7.35
C LYS A 314 10.75 -10.08 -6.25
N THR A 315 10.63 -10.99 -5.28
CA THR A 315 11.63 -11.21 -4.21
C THR A 315 12.93 -11.79 -4.76
N GLY A 316 12.89 -12.32 -5.99
CA GLY A 316 14.01 -13.06 -6.59
C GLY A 316 14.08 -14.51 -6.13
N ILE A 317 13.18 -14.94 -5.23
CA ILE A 317 13.09 -16.32 -4.78
C ILE A 317 12.56 -17.18 -5.92
N LYS A 318 13.15 -18.37 -6.08
CA LYS A 318 12.61 -19.46 -6.88
C LYS A 318 12.44 -20.70 -6.04
N TYR A 319 11.37 -21.43 -6.30
CA TYR A 319 11.05 -22.66 -5.60
C TYR A 319 10.64 -23.75 -6.60
N GLN A 320 10.69 -24.99 -6.13
CA GLN A 320 10.23 -26.15 -6.87
C GLN A 320 8.83 -26.54 -6.42
N GLU A 321 7.93 -26.69 -7.39
CA GLU A 321 6.61 -27.29 -7.20
C GLU A 321 6.69 -28.83 -7.23
N PRO A 322 5.75 -29.52 -6.55
CA PRO A 322 4.69 -28.95 -5.72
C PRO A 322 5.17 -28.57 -4.30
N LEU A 323 4.39 -27.73 -3.60
CA LEU A 323 4.55 -27.55 -2.14
C LEU A 323 3.99 -28.78 -1.43
N TRP A 324 4.51 -29.08 -0.24
CA TRP A 324 4.05 -30.23 0.55
C TRP A 324 3.45 -29.78 1.87
N SER A 325 2.21 -30.13 2.12
CA SER A 325 1.57 -29.93 3.42
C SER A 325 0.85 -31.22 3.80
N TYR A 326 0.81 -31.51 5.11
CA TYR A 326 0.10 -32.64 5.66
C TYR A 326 -1.12 -32.21 6.47
N HIS A 327 -2.32 -32.41 5.92
CA HIS A 327 -3.58 -32.23 6.64
C HIS A 327 -4.52 -33.39 6.31
N ALA A 328 -5.17 -34.00 7.30
CA ALA A 328 -6.16 -35.06 7.08
C ALA A 328 -5.69 -36.22 6.16
N GLY A 329 -4.39 -36.53 6.14
CA GLY A 329 -3.81 -37.56 5.28
C GLY A 329 -3.49 -37.13 3.85
N TYR A 330 -3.77 -35.88 3.48
CA TYR A 330 -3.40 -35.31 2.18
C TYR A 330 -1.94 -34.87 2.21
N ARG A 331 -1.22 -35.13 1.11
CA ARG A 331 0.14 -34.68 0.87
C ARG A 331 0.11 -33.86 -0.42
N SER A 332 0.43 -32.57 -0.33
CA SER A 332 0.81 -31.69 -1.46
C SER A 332 -0.25 -30.77 -2.08
N THR A 333 0.22 -29.61 -2.57
CA THR A 333 -0.48 -28.68 -3.47
C THR A 333 0.31 -28.54 -4.78
N GLY A 334 -0.32 -28.77 -5.94
CA GLY A 334 0.31 -28.60 -7.27
C GLY A 334 0.63 -29.90 -8.03
N ALA A 335 -0.01 -31.01 -7.68
CA ALA A 335 -0.01 -32.24 -8.48
C ALA A 335 -1.42 -32.49 -9.04
N ALA A 336 -1.54 -33.13 -10.21
CA ALA A 336 -2.80 -33.34 -10.95
C ALA A 336 -3.93 -34.09 -10.20
N VAL A 337 -3.69 -34.55 -8.96
CA VAL A 337 -4.68 -35.21 -8.09
C VAL A 337 -5.06 -34.33 -6.89
N TYR A 338 -4.27 -33.29 -6.59
CA TYR A 338 -4.40 -32.41 -5.44
C TYR A 338 -4.01 -30.99 -5.84
N ASP A 339 -4.97 -30.29 -6.46
CA ASP A 339 -4.75 -28.97 -7.04
C ASP A 339 -5.64 -27.95 -6.34
N LYS A 340 -5.23 -27.53 -5.14
CA LYS A 340 -5.63 -26.21 -4.68
C LYS A 340 -4.74 -25.22 -5.40
N GLU A 341 -5.33 -24.47 -6.32
CA GLU A 341 -4.71 -23.34 -7.02
C GLU A 341 -4.14 -22.29 -6.04
N TYR A 342 -4.71 -22.24 -4.84
CA TYR A 342 -4.42 -21.24 -3.82
C TYR A 342 -3.93 -21.87 -2.51
N MET A 343 -3.07 -21.13 -1.80
CA MET A 343 -2.67 -21.44 -0.43
C MET A 343 -3.86 -21.25 0.52
N THR A 344 -3.89 -21.99 1.63
CA THR A 344 -5.03 -22.01 2.57
C THR A 344 -4.61 -21.41 3.91
N PRO A 345 -5.32 -20.40 4.44
CA PRO A 345 -5.08 -19.86 5.78
C PRO A 345 -5.06 -20.97 6.84
N GLY A 346 -4.10 -20.90 7.76
CA GLY A 346 -3.92 -21.92 8.80
C GLY A 346 -3.00 -23.08 8.42
N TRP A 347 -2.55 -23.17 7.17
CA TRP A 347 -1.73 -24.29 6.68
C TRP A 347 -0.24 -23.94 6.69
N GLY A 348 0.58 -24.93 7.03
CA GLY A 348 2.03 -24.91 6.91
C GLY A 348 2.47 -25.75 5.71
N TYR A 349 3.57 -25.36 5.08
CA TYR A 349 4.05 -25.96 3.83
C TYR A 349 5.56 -26.17 3.87
N TRP A 350 5.99 -27.33 3.40
CA TRP A 350 7.35 -27.61 2.98
C TRP A 350 7.54 -27.13 1.55
N VAL A 351 8.54 -26.26 1.38
CA VAL A 351 8.93 -25.69 0.09
C VAL A 351 10.40 -25.96 -0.15
N TYR A 352 10.75 -26.34 -1.38
CA TYR A 352 12.15 -26.48 -1.78
C TYR A 352 12.59 -25.24 -2.56
N ILE A 353 13.41 -24.40 -1.93
CA ILE A 353 13.95 -23.18 -2.53
C ILE A 353 15.18 -23.55 -3.36
N THR A 354 15.21 -23.12 -4.63
CA THR A 354 16.27 -23.51 -5.57
C THR A 354 17.43 -22.50 -5.63
N ASP A 355 17.16 -21.26 -5.23
CA ASP A 355 18.15 -20.16 -5.19
C ASP A 355 18.78 -20.03 -3.79
N ASP A 356 19.85 -19.25 -3.64
CA ASP A 356 20.76 -19.39 -2.48
C ASP A 356 20.17 -18.96 -1.12
N ALA A 357 19.36 -17.89 -1.07
CA ALA A 357 18.54 -17.49 0.06
C ALA A 357 17.61 -16.33 -0.35
N GLY A 358 16.57 -16.06 0.43
CA GLY A 358 15.69 -14.91 0.22
C GLY A 358 14.81 -14.60 1.41
N VAL A 359 13.95 -13.60 1.23
CA VAL A 359 12.96 -13.19 2.20
C VAL A 359 11.58 -13.21 1.56
N ILE A 360 10.70 -14.05 2.09
CA ILE A 360 9.28 -14.02 1.77
C ILE A 360 8.68 -12.83 2.52
N ILE A 361 7.98 -11.98 1.77
CA ILE A 361 7.20 -10.87 2.31
C ILE A 361 5.74 -11.27 2.11
N PRO A 362 5.05 -11.77 3.16
CA PRO A 362 3.68 -12.23 3.05
C PRO A 362 2.80 -11.16 2.41
N GLN A 363 2.12 -11.55 1.35
CA GLN A 363 1.10 -10.71 0.74
C GLN A 363 -0.16 -10.86 1.57
N TRP A 364 -0.70 -9.74 2.03
CA TRP A 364 -2.01 -9.70 2.72
C TRP A 364 -3.17 -9.57 1.71
N GLU A 365 -2.82 -9.50 0.41
CA GLU A 365 -3.71 -9.23 -0.72
C GLU A 365 -4.53 -10.40 -1.19
#